data_AF-A0A935MPF6-F1
#
_entry.id   AF-A0A935MPF6-F1
#
_cell.length_a   1.000
_cell.length_b   1.000
_cell.length_c   1.000
_cell.angle_alpha   90.00
_cell.angle_beta   90.00
_cell.angle_gamma   90.00
#
_symmetry.space_group_name_H-M   'P 1'
#
loop_
_entity.id
_entity.type
_entity.pdbx_description
1 polymer ?
#
loop_
_entity_poly.entity_id
_entity_poly.type
_entity_poly.pdbx_seq_one_letter_code
_entity_poly.pdbx_strand_id
1 'polypeptide(L)'
;MENNHRNTGSLVVGALLVVFGALALLGQIFEGLNFWGMLWPLFIVGVGAMFFVGMFAGGRSVSGLAIPGSIITAIGLMLFLQNLFNHFESWSYGWTIILMSVGLGIFIMGWYGEDASQRASGMRVMKIGAILFVIFGIFFESIFNSWSFSRFIFPVALILVGGYLVLSRAGILPNQKKMEEPASVDSSQPQQ
;
A
#
# COMPACT_ATOMS: atom_id res chain seq x y z
N MET A 1 29.55 41.80 -12.91
CA MET A 1 28.31 41.45 -12.19
C MET A 1 28.65 40.23 -11.36
N GLU A 2 28.87 40.41 -10.06
CA GLU A 2 29.40 39.37 -9.16
C GLU A 2 28.25 38.66 -8.45
N ASN A 3 28.13 37.35 -8.68
CA ASN A 3 26.99 36.55 -8.23
C ASN A 3 27.23 36.07 -6.79
N ASN A 4 26.56 36.71 -5.84
CA ASN A 4 26.69 36.46 -4.41
C ASN A 4 25.88 35.23 -3.96
N HIS A 5 26.42 34.02 -4.10
CA HIS A 5 25.75 32.74 -3.77
C HIS A 5 26.21 32.08 -2.46
N ARG A 6 26.96 32.76 -1.60
CA ARG A 6 27.69 32.11 -0.49
C ARG A 6 26.94 32.02 0.84
N ASN A 7 25.80 32.70 0.99
CA ASN A 7 25.16 32.86 2.31
C ASN A 7 23.81 32.14 2.42
N THR A 8 23.15 31.83 1.30
CA THR A 8 21.86 31.13 1.33
C THR A 8 22.03 29.68 1.76
N GLY A 9 23.10 29.01 1.33
CA GLY A 9 23.38 27.62 1.72
C GLY A 9 23.64 27.47 3.22
N SER A 10 24.43 28.37 3.82
CA SER A 10 24.70 28.36 5.26
C SER A 10 23.49 28.77 6.09
N LEU A 11 22.64 29.68 5.60
CA LEU A 11 21.36 30.02 6.21
C LEU A 11 20.38 28.84 6.19
N VAL A 12 20.28 28.13 5.06
CA VAL A 12 19.41 26.95 4.92
C VAL A 12 19.90 25.82 5.83
N VAL A 13 21.20 25.53 5.84
CA VAL A 13 21.79 24.50 6.70
C VAL A 13 21.65 24.88 8.18
N GLY A 14 21.87 26.15 8.54
CA GLY A 14 21.69 26.64 9.90
C GLY A 14 20.23 26.57 10.36
N ALA A 15 19.28 26.97 9.51
CA ALA A 15 17.85 26.85 9.80
C ALA A 15 17.43 25.39 9.95
N LEU A 16 17.93 24.49 9.10
CA LEU A 16 17.70 23.05 9.24
C LEU A 16 18.25 22.51 10.55
N LEU A 17 19.46 22.91 10.96
CA LEU A 17 20.04 22.52 12.27
C LEU A 17 19.21 23.03 13.44
N VAL A 18 18.72 24.27 13.38
CA VAL A 18 17.88 24.85 14.44
C VAL A 18 16.56 24.08 14.55
N VAL A 19 15.93 23.76 13.42
CA VAL A 19 14.71 22.96 13.40
C VAL A 19 14.98 21.54 13.92
N PHE A 20 16.07 20.89 13.49
CA PHE A 20 16.43 19.56 13.96
C PHE A 20 16.76 19.54 15.46
N GLY A 21 17.50 20.54 15.94
CA GLY A 21 17.84 20.69 17.35
C GLY A 21 16.61 20.97 18.22
N ALA A 22 15.69 21.81 17.75
CA ALA A 22 14.41 22.06 18.42
C ALA A 22 13.53 20.79 18.46
N LEU A 23 13.48 20.02 17.36
CA LEU A 23 12.78 18.74 17.30
C LEU A 23 13.41 17.70 18.23
N ALA A 24 14.74 17.65 18.31
CA ALA A 24 15.45 16.76 19.23
C ALA A 24 15.19 17.13 20.70
N LEU A 25 15.20 18.43 21.03
CA LEU A 25 14.87 18.91 22.37
C LEU A 25 13.41 18.66 22.74
N LEU A 26 12.48 18.86 21.81
CA LEU A 26 11.07 18.48 22.02
C LEU A 26 10.96 16.97 22.26
N GLY A 27 11.67 16.15 21.50
CA GLY A 27 11.72 14.71 21.74
C GLY A 27 12.24 14.30 23.11
N GLN A 28 13.20 15.06 23.64
CA GLN A 28 13.75 14.83 24.97
C GLN A 28 12.82 15.32 26.10
N ILE A 29 12.17 16.47 25.92
CA ILE A 29 11.21 17.04 26.88
C ILE A 29 9.95 16.16 26.97
N PHE A 30 9.54 15.57 25.85
CA PHE A 30 8.39 14.69 25.76
C PHE A 30 8.76 13.21 25.90
N GLU A 31 9.91 12.83 26.47
CA GLU A 31 10.34 11.41 26.65
C GLU A 31 9.27 10.49 27.30
N GLY A 32 8.33 11.05 28.07
CA GLY A 32 7.19 10.30 28.62
C GLY A 32 6.06 9.94 27.63
N LEU A 33 6.05 10.58 26.45
CA LEU A 33 5.20 10.26 25.31
C LEU A 33 6.14 9.71 24.22
N ASN A 34 5.75 8.71 23.45
CA ASN A 34 6.57 8.19 22.35
C ASN A 34 6.72 9.21 21.20
N PHE A 35 7.37 10.36 21.44
CA PHE A 35 7.45 11.52 20.55
C PHE A 35 8.04 11.12 19.21
N TRP A 36 9.13 10.34 19.23
CA TRP A 36 9.74 9.83 18.01
C TRP A 36 8.82 8.85 17.24
N GLY A 37 8.07 8.01 17.95
CA GLY A 37 7.05 7.13 17.36
C GLY A 37 5.85 7.88 16.78
N MET A 38 5.56 9.09 17.29
CA MET A 38 4.48 9.95 16.83
C MET A 38 4.89 10.85 15.67
N LEU A 39 6.15 11.30 15.65
CA LEU A 39 6.68 12.24 14.65
C LEU A 39 6.92 11.59 13.29
N TRP A 40 7.41 10.35 13.27
CA TRP A 40 7.73 9.65 12.03
C TRP A 40 6.49 9.42 11.13
N PRO A 41 5.36 8.90 11.64
CA PRO A 41 4.14 8.79 10.84
C PRO A 41 3.60 10.14 10.35
N LEU A 42 3.74 11.21 11.15
CA LEU A 42 3.37 12.57 10.75
C LEU A 42 4.19 13.06 9.55
N PHE A 43 5.47 12.69 9.45
CA PHE A 43 6.27 13.00 8.27
C PHE A 43 5.71 12.34 7.01
N ILE A 44 5.28 11.08 7.11
CA ILE A 44 4.63 10.35 6.01
C ILE A 44 3.32 11.05 5.60
N VAL A 45 2.50 11.44 6.57
CA VAL A 45 1.27 12.23 6.31
C VAL A 45 1.61 13.53 5.60
N GLY A 46 2.66 14.24 6.03
CA GLY A 46 3.15 15.47 5.41
C GLY A 46 3.55 15.28 3.94
N VAL A 47 4.25 14.19 3.62
CA VAL A 47 4.56 13.83 2.23
C VAL A 47 3.29 13.58 1.42
N GLY A 48 2.32 12.85 1.96
CA GLY A 48 1.03 12.63 1.30
C GLY A 48 0.25 13.93 1.08
N ALA A 49 0.26 14.83 2.07
CA ALA A 49 -0.34 16.16 1.97
C ALA A 49 0.31 17.00 0.86
N MET A 50 1.62 16.86 0.63
CA MET A 50 2.34 17.53 -0.45
C MET A 50 1.79 17.16 -1.84
N PHE A 51 1.35 15.91 -2.04
CA PHE A 51 0.69 15.49 -3.28
C PHE A 51 -0.67 16.17 -3.47
N PHE A 52 -1.44 16.35 -2.39
CA PHE A 52 -2.68 17.14 -2.45
C PHE A 52 -2.39 18.61 -2.76
N VAL A 53 -1.38 19.22 -2.13
CA VAL A 53 -0.95 20.60 -2.46
C VAL A 53 -0.55 20.71 -3.93
N GLY A 54 0.21 19.75 -4.45
CA GLY A 54 0.57 19.68 -5.87
C GLY A 54 -0.64 19.56 -6.79
N MET A 55 -1.66 18.80 -6.39
CA MET A 55 -2.94 18.71 -7.08
C MET A 55 -3.69 20.06 -7.10
N PHE A 56 -3.79 20.74 -5.94
CA PHE A 56 -4.42 22.06 -5.86
C PHE A 56 -3.67 23.11 -6.71
N ALA A 57 -2.33 23.05 -6.72
CA ALA A 57 -1.48 23.99 -7.45
C ALA A 57 -1.44 23.75 -8.97
N GLY A 58 -1.42 22.49 -9.41
CA GLY A 58 -1.36 22.16 -10.85
C GLY A 58 -2.72 22.05 -11.53
N GLY A 59 -3.82 22.15 -10.78
CA GLY A 59 -5.18 22.16 -11.32
C GLY A 59 -5.64 20.81 -11.89
N ARG A 60 -6.61 20.84 -12.82
CA ARG A 60 -7.32 19.64 -13.28
C ARG A 60 -6.42 18.61 -13.99
N SER A 61 -5.34 19.05 -14.64
CA SER A 61 -4.42 18.19 -15.38
C SER A 61 -3.60 17.24 -14.49
N VAL A 62 -3.46 17.55 -13.20
CA VAL A 62 -2.72 16.74 -12.22
C VAL A 62 -3.64 16.13 -11.15
N SER A 63 -4.94 16.05 -11.43
CA SER A 63 -5.92 15.47 -10.50
C SER A 63 -5.59 14.01 -10.11
N GLY A 64 -4.82 13.30 -10.94
CA GLY A 64 -4.33 11.96 -10.65
C GLY A 64 -3.41 11.85 -9.43
N LEU A 65 -2.81 12.96 -8.95
CA LEU A 65 -1.98 12.98 -7.74
C LEU A 65 -2.80 12.73 -6.47
N ALA A 66 -4.13 12.86 -6.52
CA ALA A 66 -5.02 12.52 -5.42
C ALA A 66 -4.87 11.05 -4.98
N ILE A 67 -4.60 10.15 -5.93
CA ILE A 67 -4.48 8.71 -5.68
C ILE A 67 -3.25 8.42 -4.79
N PRO A 68 -2.00 8.70 -5.21
CA PRO A 68 -0.84 8.49 -4.35
C PRO A 68 -0.90 9.34 -3.08
N GLY A 69 -1.44 10.57 -3.13
CA GLY A 69 -1.63 11.42 -1.95
C GLY A 69 -2.51 10.76 -0.89
N SER A 70 -3.67 10.24 -1.29
CA SER A 70 -4.61 9.56 -0.39
C SER A 70 -4.02 8.30 0.24
N ILE A 71 -3.29 7.48 -0.53
CA ILE A 71 -2.64 6.26 -0.04
C ILE A 71 -1.58 6.60 1.01
N ILE A 72 -0.68 7.53 0.69
CA ILE A 72 0.42 7.91 1.57
C ILE A 72 -0.12 8.54 2.86
N THR A 73 -1.10 9.45 2.74
CA THR A 73 -1.74 10.08 3.90
C THR A 73 -2.45 9.05 4.78
N ALA A 74 -3.18 8.09 4.20
CA ALA A 74 -3.87 7.07 4.97
C ALA A 74 -2.91 6.08 5.65
N ILE A 75 -1.82 5.68 5.00
CA ILE A 75 -0.76 4.86 5.61
C ILE A 75 -0.12 5.63 6.78
N GLY A 76 0.20 6.91 6.59
CA GLY A 76 0.75 7.75 7.65
C GLY A 76 -0.20 7.89 8.85
N LEU A 77 -1.50 8.10 8.60
CA LEU A 77 -2.53 8.15 9.65
C LEU A 77 -2.70 6.79 10.36
N MET A 78 -2.68 5.69 9.62
CA MET A 78 -2.74 4.35 10.18
C MET A 78 -1.55 4.08 11.09
N LEU A 79 -0.34 4.35 10.64
CA LEU A 79 0.89 4.21 11.43
C LEU A 79 0.89 5.12 12.67
N PHE A 80 0.32 6.32 12.55
CA PHE A 80 0.16 7.24 13.67
C PHE A 80 -0.78 6.66 14.74
N LEU A 81 -1.94 6.17 14.33
CA LEU A 81 -2.91 5.52 15.23
C LEU A 81 -2.31 4.25 15.85
N GLN A 82 -1.56 3.46 15.08
CA GLN A 82 -0.87 2.27 15.57
C GLN A 82 0.14 2.59 16.67
N ASN A 83 0.94 3.64 16.51
CA ASN A 83 1.89 4.06 17.53
C ASN A 83 1.17 4.59 18.78
N LEU A 84 -0.01 5.21 18.62
CA LEU A 84 -0.81 5.72 19.74
C LEU A 84 -1.44 4.59 20.57
N PHE A 85 -1.98 3.57 19.91
CA PHE A 85 -2.62 2.43 20.57
C PHE A 85 -1.69 1.23 20.81
N ASN A 86 -0.45 1.27 20.34
CA ASN A 86 0.53 0.18 20.40
C ASN A 86 0.06 -1.15 19.78
N HIS A 87 -0.89 -1.09 18.83
CA HIS A 87 -1.51 -2.25 18.19
C HIS A 87 -1.00 -2.45 16.76
N PHE A 88 0.24 -2.94 16.63
CA PHE A 88 0.84 -3.28 15.33
C PHE A 88 0.14 -4.45 14.61
N GLU A 89 -0.66 -5.24 15.33
CA GLU A 89 -1.49 -6.31 14.76
C GLU A 89 -2.49 -5.77 13.72
N SER A 90 -2.88 -4.50 13.83
CA SER A 90 -3.78 -3.86 12.87
C SER A 90 -3.19 -3.73 11.47
N TRP A 91 -1.89 -4.00 11.26
CA TRP A 91 -1.30 -4.10 9.93
C TRP A 91 -1.92 -5.22 9.09
N SER A 92 -2.46 -6.26 9.74
CA SER A 92 -3.30 -7.26 9.08
C SER A 92 -4.54 -6.67 8.41
N TYR A 93 -4.97 -5.46 8.76
CA TYR A 93 -6.05 -4.74 8.06
C TYR A 93 -5.51 -3.66 7.11
N GLY A 94 -4.20 -3.49 7.00
CA GLY A 94 -3.56 -2.40 6.25
C GLY A 94 -3.89 -2.40 4.77
N TRP A 95 -3.97 -3.57 4.11
CA TRP A 95 -4.37 -3.60 2.69
C TRP A 95 -5.79 -3.08 2.48
N THR A 96 -6.70 -3.26 3.45
CA THR A 96 -8.08 -2.78 3.32
C THR A 96 -8.11 -1.27 3.39
N ILE A 97 -7.30 -0.68 4.28
CA ILE A 97 -7.09 0.76 4.37
C ILE A 97 -6.47 1.28 3.08
N ILE A 98 -5.45 0.62 2.53
CA ILE A 98 -4.84 1.01 1.25
C ILE A 98 -5.87 0.99 0.12
N LEU A 99 -6.67 -0.07 -0.01
CA LEU A 99 -7.72 -0.17 -1.04
C LEU A 99 -8.80 0.91 -0.89
N MET A 100 -9.25 1.17 0.35
CA MET A 100 -10.19 2.24 0.64
C MET A 100 -9.60 3.62 0.31
N SER A 101 -8.31 3.79 0.56
CA SER A 101 -7.58 5.03 0.25
C SER A 101 -7.47 5.25 -1.25
N VAL A 102 -7.15 4.21 -2.03
CA VAL A 102 -7.19 4.27 -3.50
C VAL A 102 -8.56 4.73 -3.99
N GLY A 103 -9.64 4.14 -3.45
CA GLY A 103 -11.01 4.55 -3.79
C GLY A 103 -11.29 6.01 -3.45
N LEU A 104 -10.83 6.47 -2.28
CA LEU A 104 -10.95 7.86 -1.85
C LEU A 104 -10.17 8.81 -2.77
N GLY A 105 -8.96 8.44 -3.19
CA GLY A 105 -8.15 9.21 -4.13
C GLY A 105 -8.80 9.34 -5.50
N ILE A 106 -9.39 8.27 -6.03
CA ILE A 106 -10.15 8.30 -7.30
C ILE A 106 -11.41 9.17 -7.15
N PHE A 107 -12.08 9.11 -6.00
CA PHE A 107 -13.24 9.96 -5.73
C PHE A 107 -12.86 11.45 -5.67
N ILE A 108 -11.77 11.80 -4.97
CA ILE A 108 -11.24 13.17 -4.91
C ILE A 108 -10.83 13.67 -6.30
N MET A 109 -10.18 12.81 -7.10
CA MET A 109 -9.83 13.10 -8.49
C MET A 109 -11.09 13.42 -9.32
N GLY A 110 -12.12 12.58 -9.26
CA GLY A 110 -13.37 12.80 -9.99
C GLY A 110 -14.16 14.02 -9.49
N TRP A 111 -14.06 14.36 -8.21
CA TRP A 111 -14.64 15.61 -7.70
C TRP A 111 -13.98 16.82 -8.36
N TYR A 112 -12.65 16.86 -8.33
CA TYR A 112 -11.86 18.02 -8.76
C TYR A 112 -11.79 18.17 -10.29
N GLY A 113 -11.86 17.05 -11.04
CA GLY A 113 -11.92 17.04 -12.50
C GLY A 113 -13.30 17.35 -13.10
N GLU A 114 -14.37 17.43 -12.28
CA GLU A 114 -15.78 17.54 -12.71
C GLU A 114 -16.29 16.39 -13.61
N ASP A 115 -15.55 15.29 -13.71
CA ASP A 115 -15.93 14.12 -14.50
C ASP A 115 -16.85 13.19 -13.70
N ALA A 116 -18.15 13.23 -14.00
CA ALA A 116 -19.16 12.39 -13.36
C ALA A 116 -18.88 10.88 -13.49
N SER A 117 -18.22 10.46 -14.58
CA SER A 117 -17.80 9.07 -14.81
C SER A 117 -16.68 8.62 -13.87
N GLN A 118 -15.72 9.50 -13.56
CA GLN A 118 -14.66 9.23 -12.58
C GLN A 118 -15.19 9.22 -11.14
N ARG A 119 -16.15 10.10 -10.81
CA ARG A 119 -16.84 10.07 -9.50
C ARG A 119 -17.57 8.74 -9.28
N ALA A 120 -18.31 8.28 -10.30
CA ALA A 120 -19.00 6.99 -10.26
C ALA A 120 -18.01 5.81 -10.15
N SER A 121 -16.84 5.93 -10.79
CA SER A 121 -15.77 4.93 -10.70
C SER A 121 -15.13 4.88 -9.30
N GLY A 122 -14.85 6.04 -8.70
CA GLY A 122 -14.37 6.14 -7.32
C GLY A 122 -15.36 5.54 -6.32
N MET A 123 -16.65 5.86 -6.47
CA MET A 123 -17.73 5.25 -5.67
C MET A 123 -17.79 3.72 -5.82
N ARG A 124 -17.58 3.20 -7.04
CA ARG A 124 -17.55 1.74 -7.28
C ARG A 124 -16.36 1.10 -6.60
N VAL A 125 -15.16 1.69 -6.70
CA VAL A 125 -13.96 1.21 -6.01
C VAL A 125 -14.12 1.27 -4.50
N MET A 126 -14.71 2.34 -3.96
CA MET A 126 -14.99 2.46 -2.53
C MET A 126 -16.00 1.42 -2.05
N LYS A 127 -17.05 1.13 -2.86
CA LYS A 127 -17.99 0.02 -2.59
C LYS A 127 -17.28 -1.33 -2.56
N ILE A 128 -16.43 -1.61 -3.54
CA ILE A 128 -15.64 -2.85 -3.60
C ILE A 128 -14.71 -2.93 -2.39
N GLY A 129 -14.01 -1.84 -2.07
CA GLY A 129 -13.16 -1.72 -0.88
C GLY A 129 -13.92 -1.99 0.42
N ALA A 130 -15.14 -1.46 0.56
CA ALA A 130 -15.98 -1.68 1.74
C ALA A 130 -16.45 -3.15 1.84
N ILE A 131 -16.86 -3.77 0.72
CA ILE A 131 -17.22 -5.19 0.69
C ILE A 131 -16.01 -6.05 1.08
N LEU A 132 -14.84 -5.77 0.51
CA LEU A 132 -13.60 -6.46 0.87
C LEU A 132 -13.23 -6.24 2.33
N PHE A 133 -13.37 -5.02 2.86
CA PHE A 133 -13.13 -4.71 4.27
C PHE A 133 -14.00 -5.57 5.18
N VAL A 134 -15.29 -5.74 4.87
CA VAL A 134 -16.20 -6.57 5.67
C VAL A 134 -15.81 -8.05 5.56
N ILE A 135 -15.56 -8.56 4.35
CA ILE A 135 -15.18 -9.97 4.14
C ILE A 135 -13.88 -10.30 4.87
N PHE A 136 -12.84 -9.48 4.66
CA PHE A 136 -11.56 -9.65 5.32
C PHE A 136 -11.66 -9.38 6.82
N GLY A 137 -12.43 -8.37 7.24
CA GLY A 137 -12.70 -8.09 8.65
C GLY A 137 -13.23 -9.33 9.38
N ILE A 138 -14.27 -9.96 8.82
CA ILE A 138 -14.84 -11.20 9.36
C ILE A 138 -13.83 -12.36 9.29
N PHE A 139 -13.09 -12.49 8.19
CA PHE A 139 -12.08 -13.55 8.02
C PHE A 139 -10.94 -13.44 9.05
N PHE A 140 -10.38 -12.25 9.24
CA PHE A 140 -9.31 -12.00 10.21
C PHE A 140 -9.80 -12.05 11.65
N GLU A 141 -10.98 -11.51 11.95
CA GLU A 141 -11.64 -11.71 13.25
C GLU A 141 -11.77 -13.19 13.56
N SER A 142 -12.22 -13.99 12.58
CA SER A 142 -12.36 -15.44 12.74
C SER A 142 -11.02 -16.16 12.92
N ILE A 143 -9.92 -15.67 12.31
CA ILE A 143 -8.56 -16.22 12.46
C ILE A 143 -7.92 -15.83 13.79
N PHE A 144 -8.03 -14.57 14.20
CA PHE A 144 -7.34 -14.02 15.37
C PHE A 144 -8.11 -14.26 16.67
N ASN A 145 -9.44 -14.20 16.66
CA ASN A 145 -10.27 -14.40 17.85
C ASN A 145 -10.43 -15.90 18.21
N SER A 146 -10.31 -16.80 17.23
CA SER A 146 -10.26 -18.23 17.51
C SER A 146 -8.85 -18.67 17.92
N TRP A 147 -8.56 -18.63 19.22
CA TRP A 147 -7.32 -19.13 19.86
C TRP A 147 -6.86 -20.53 19.39
N SER A 148 -7.78 -21.34 18.85
CA SER A 148 -7.47 -22.64 18.26
C SER A 148 -6.92 -22.56 16.83
N PHE A 149 -7.39 -21.64 15.99
CA PHE A 149 -7.06 -21.60 14.56
C PHE A 149 -5.62 -21.12 14.31
N SER A 150 -5.13 -20.14 15.07
CA SER A 150 -3.75 -19.64 14.98
C SER A 150 -2.70 -20.73 15.23
N ARG A 151 -3.00 -21.68 16.13
CA ARG A 151 -2.14 -22.83 16.43
C ARG A 151 -2.11 -23.87 15.32
N PHE A 152 -3.14 -23.96 14.48
CA PHE A 152 -3.20 -24.88 13.33
C PHE A 152 -2.64 -24.29 12.04
N ILE A 153 -2.65 -22.96 11.87
CA ILE A 153 -2.10 -22.28 10.69
C ILE A 153 -0.62 -22.64 10.49
N PHE A 154 0.19 -22.57 11.56
CA PHE A 154 1.62 -22.85 11.48
C PHE A 154 1.92 -24.32 11.07
N PRO A 155 1.34 -25.35 11.70
CA PRO A 155 1.47 -26.75 11.26
C PRO A 155 0.98 -27.00 9.83
N VAL A 156 -0.19 -26.47 9.46
CA VAL A 156 -0.77 -26.70 8.11
C VAL A 156 0.10 -26.04 7.03
N ALA A 157 0.58 -24.81 7.28
CA ALA A 157 1.53 -24.16 6.37
C ALA A 157 2.82 -24.97 6.24
N LEU A 158 3.34 -25.53 7.33
CA LEU A 158 4.55 -26.37 7.32
C LEU A 158 4.33 -27.68 6.54
N ILE A 159 3.14 -28.28 6.64
CA ILE A 159 2.76 -29.47 5.87
C ILE A 159 2.63 -29.14 4.39
N LEU A 160 2.00 -28.03 4.03
CA LEU A 160 1.84 -27.60 2.64
C LEU A 160 3.18 -27.22 2.00
N VAL A 161 4.01 -26.45 2.72
CA VAL A 161 5.36 -26.08 2.27
C VAL A 161 6.25 -27.31 2.17
N GLY A 162 6.22 -28.21 3.16
CA GLY A 162 6.94 -29.47 3.13
C GLY A 162 6.50 -30.37 1.98
N GLY A 163 5.19 -30.51 1.78
CA GLY A 163 4.62 -31.24 0.65
C GLY A 163 5.01 -30.63 -0.69
N TYR A 164 4.91 -29.31 -0.84
CA TYR A 164 5.36 -28.60 -2.04
C TYR A 164 6.86 -28.78 -2.30
N LEU A 165 7.70 -28.76 -1.26
CA LEU A 165 9.15 -28.98 -1.40
C LEU A 165 9.46 -30.42 -1.83
N VAL A 166 8.71 -31.39 -1.32
CA VAL A 166 8.81 -32.79 -1.72
C VAL A 166 8.33 -32.98 -3.16
N LEU A 167 7.19 -32.41 -3.56
CA LEU A 167 6.67 -32.53 -4.92
C LEU A 167 7.57 -31.82 -5.96
N SER A 168 8.11 -30.65 -5.60
CA SER A 168 9.05 -29.91 -6.46
C SER A 168 10.41 -30.59 -6.57
N ARG A 169 10.88 -31.31 -5.55
CA ARG A 169 12.07 -32.17 -5.63
C ARG A 169 11.82 -33.56 -6.20
N ALA A 170 10.61 -34.09 -6.08
CA ALA A 170 10.24 -35.42 -6.59
C ALA A 170 9.98 -35.43 -8.10
N GLY A 171 10.05 -34.28 -8.78
CA GLY A 171 10.05 -34.21 -10.25
C GLY A 171 8.73 -34.64 -10.91
N ILE A 172 7.59 -34.48 -10.23
CA ILE A 172 6.25 -34.83 -10.75
C ILE A 172 5.47 -33.58 -11.17
N LEU A 173 6.13 -32.62 -11.81
CA LEU A 173 5.43 -31.67 -12.67
C LEU A 173 5.58 -32.18 -14.10
N PRO A 174 4.49 -32.61 -14.76
CA PRO A 174 4.53 -32.92 -16.19
C PRO A 174 4.96 -31.65 -16.91
N ASN A 175 6.17 -31.68 -17.43
CA ASN A 175 6.68 -30.69 -18.35
C ASN A 175 5.70 -30.61 -19.52
N GLN A 176 4.90 -29.55 -19.58
CA GLN A 176 4.08 -29.17 -20.73
C GLN A 176 5.03 -28.79 -21.87
N LYS A 177 5.65 -29.80 -22.48
CA LYS A 177 6.46 -29.64 -23.67
C LYS A 177 6.05 -30.72 -24.67
N LYS A 178 5.37 -30.24 -25.71
CA LYS A 178 5.24 -30.83 -27.04
C LYS A 178 4.04 -31.77 -27.27
N MET A 179 2.87 -31.18 -27.53
CA MET A 179 1.78 -31.85 -28.27
C MET A 179 1.02 -30.86 -29.16
N GLU A 180 1.73 -30.12 -30.00
CA GLU A 180 1.12 -29.56 -31.22
C GLU A 180 2.18 -29.72 -32.30
N GLU A 181 2.05 -30.83 -33.04
CA GLU A 181 2.14 -30.88 -34.51
C GLU A 181 2.20 -32.37 -34.95
N PRO A 182 1.05 -33.04 -35.16
CA PRO A 182 1.04 -34.30 -35.87
C PRO A 182 1.22 -34.03 -37.36
N ALA A 183 2.42 -34.39 -37.82
CA ALA A 183 2.74 -35.03 -39.08
C ALA A 183 1.56 -35.25 -40.07
N SER A 184 1.68 -34.59 -41.22
CA SER A 184 1.50 -35.17 -42.56
C SER A 184 0.53 -36.36 -42.66
N VAL A 185 -0.75 -36.07 -42.93
CA VAL A 185 -1.63 -37.04 -43.59
C VAL A 185 -1.46 -36.86 -45.09
N ASP A 186 -0.54 -37.67 -45.61
CA ASP A 186 -0.41 -38.08 -47.00
C ASP A 186 -1.77 -38.59 -47.51
N SER A 187 -2.32 -37.90 -48.50
CA SER A 187 -3.56 -38.25 -49.19
C SER A 187 -3.22 -38.90 -50.54
N SER A 188 -2.58 -40.07 -50.47
CA SER A 188 -2.56 -41.03 -51.56
C SER A 188 -3.72 -42.02 -51.39
N GLN A 189 -4.66 -41.94 -52.33
CA GLN A 189 -5.74 -42.87 -52.67
C GLN A 189 -5.32 -44.36 -52.67
N PRO A 190 -6.22 -45.39 -52.69
CA PRO A 190 -7.57 -45.38 -53.30
C PRO A 190 -8.66 -46.20 -52.56
N GLN A 191 -9.93 -46.04 -52.97
CA GLN A 191 -10.80 -47.14 -53.43
C GLN A 191 -12.26 -46.71 -53.68
N GLN A 192 -12.73 -47.09 -54.88
CA GLN A 192 -14.11 -47.18 -55.43
C GLN A 192 -14.69 -45.96 -56.12
#